data_AF-A0AB38R5C5-F1
#
_entry.id   AF-A0AB38R5C5-F1
#
_cell.length_a   1.000
_cell.length_b   1.000
_cell.length_c   1.000
_cell.angle_alpha   90.00
_cell.angle_beta   90.00
_cell.angle_gamma   90.00
#
_symmetry.space_group_name_H-M   'P 1'
#
loop_
_entity.id
_entity.type
_entity.pdbx_description
1 polymer ?
#
loop_
_entity_poly.entity_id
_entity_poly.type
_entity_poly.pdbx_seq_one_letter_code
_entity_poly.pdbx_strand_id
1 'polypeptide(L)'
;MLLYFSTLFCTAVVLLLAKMIYGVSTLAFINQCFLYGLAILAAGICVFIYQTGFFHFFFKGFQQIYQFIVPKPKILLREEERLANDVWWKERRSRMLNNAKKILLGIGTGSILISLTYLFFYYGKNF
;
A
#
# COMPACT_ATOMS: atom_id res chain seq x y z
N MET A 1 7.46 13.04 3.04
CA MET A 1 6.46 13.97 2.51
C MET A 1 6.63 14.22 1.02
N LEU A 2 7.81 14.65 0.54
CA LEU A 2 8.02 14.95 -0.89
C LEU A 2 7.62 13.80 -1.85
N LEU A 3 8.01 12.55 -1.57
CA LEU A 3 7.60 11.38 -2.37
C LEU A 3 6.07 11.17 -2.43
N TYR A 4 5.36 11.49 -1.36
CA TYR A 4 3.89 11.35 -1.32
C TYR A 4 3.23 12.41 -2.21
N PHE A 5 3.64 13.68 -2.09
CA PHE A 5 3.10 14.75 -2.92
C PHE A 5 3.46 14.57 -4.40
N SER A 6 4.68 14.13 -4.69
CA SER A 6 5.11 13.82 -6.05
C SER A 6 4.27 12.71 -6.68
N THR A 7 4.03 11.61 -5.95
CA THR A 7 3.20 10.51 -6.47
C THR A 7 1.75 10.92 -6.65
N LEU A 8 1.19 11.68 -5.70
CA LEU A 8 -0.16 12.25 -5.83
C LEU A 8 -0.26 13.12 -7.10
N PHE A 9 0.68 14.05 -7.31
CA PHE A 9 0.67 14.90 -8.50
C PHE A 9 0.83 14.09 -9.80
N CYS A 10 1.79 13.16 -9.85
CA CYS A 10 1.99 12.29 -11.02
C CYS A 10 0.74 11.48 -11.35
N THR A 11 0.06 10.91 -10.35
CA THR A 11 -1.19 10.17 -10.59
C THR A 11 -2.30 11.04 -11.13
N ALA A 12 -2.42 12.27 -10.66
CA ALA A 12 -3.37 13.21 -11.21
C ALA A 12 -3.12 13.51 -12.69
N VAL A 13 -1.86 13.78 -13.05
CA VAL A 13 -1.48 14.02 -14.44
C VAL A 13 -1.77 12.79 -15.31
N VAL A 14 -1.36 11.60 -14.88
CA VAL A 14 -1.56 10.34 -15.63
C VAL A 14 -3.04 10.04 -15.84
N LEU A 15 -3.88 10.18 -14.81
CA LEU A 15 -5.31 9.90 -14.93
C LEU A 15 -6.03 10.91 -15.84
N LEU A 16 -5.65 12.18 -15.80
CA LEU A 16 -6.18 13.20 -16.71
C LEU A 16 -5.78 12.93 -18.17
N LEU A 17 -4.52 12.57 -18.41
CA LEU A 17 -4.05 12.18 -19.75
C LEU A 17 -4.77 10.91 -20.24
N ALA A 18 -4.93 9.90 -19.39
CA ALA A 18 -5.65 8.68 -19.72
C ALA A 18 -7.10 8.99 -20.13
N LYS A 19 -7.80 9.86 -19.40
CA LYS A 19 -9.15 10.30 -19.77
C LYS A 19 -9.18 10.93 -21.16
N MET A 20 -8.21 11.78 -21.48
CA MET A 20 -8.13 12.48 -22.76
C MET A 20 -7.86 11.52 -23.93
N ILE A 21 -7.04 10.48 -23.72
CA ILE A 21 -6.68 9.50 -24.75
C ILE A 21 -7.81 8.49 -25.00
N TYR A 22 -8.40 7.94 -23.93
CA TYR A 22 -9.34 6.82 -24.04
C TYR A 22 -10.80 7.25 -24.30
N GLY A 23 -11.12 8.55 -24.22
CA GLY A 23 -12.46 9.07 -24.53
C GLY A 23 -13.59 8.46 -23.68
N VAL A 24 -13.26 7.96 -22.50
CA VAL A 24 -14.19 7.20 -21.64
C VAL A 24 -15.31 8.11 -21.14
N SER A 25 -16.53 7.58 -21.03
CA SER A 25 -17.64 8.32 -20.44
C SER A 25 -17.30 8.81 -19.03
N THR A 26 -17.71 10.04 -18.71
CA THR A 26 -17.31 10.70 -17.45
C THR A 26 -17.69 9.86 -16.23
N LEU A 27 -18.87 9.23 -16.25
CA LEU A 27 -19.34 8.37 -15.16
C LEU A 27 -18.51 7.09 -15.01
N ALA A 28 -18.15 6.42 -16.12
CA ALA A 28 -17.33 5.22 -16.05
C ALA A 28 -15.90 5.54 -15.58
N PHE A 29 -15.35 6.68 -16.02
CA PHE A 29 -14.05 7.17 -15.56
C PHE A 29 -14.04 7.44 -14.04
N ILE A 30 -15.08 8.08 -13.50
CA ILE A 30 -15.25 8.30 -12.06
C ILE A 30 -15.23 6.97 -11.31
N ASN A 31 -16.10 6.03 -11.71
CA ASN A 31 -16.24 4.74 -11.02
C ASN A 31 -14.94 3.91 -11.06
N GLN A 32 -14.25 3.90 -12.20
CA GLN A 32 -12.97 3.21 -12.32
C GLN A 32 -11.89 3.86 -11.45
N CYS A 33 -11.76 5.19 -11.47
CA CYS A 33 -10.80 5.90 -10.62
C CYS A 33 -11.07 5.66 -9.13
N PHE A 34 -12.33 5.65 -8.72
CA PHE A 34 -12.73 5.34 -7.36
C PHE A 34 -12.33 3.92 -6.96
N LEU A 35 -12.67 2.93 -7.78
CA LEU A 35 -12.38 1.52 -7.52
C LEU A 35 -10.87 1.27 -7.44
N TYR A 36 -10.09 1.78 -8.41
CA TYR A 36 -8.64 1.67 -8.40
C TYR A 36 -8.02 2.38 -7.20
N GLY A 37 -8.49 3.59 -6.89
CA GLY A 37 -8.02 4.34 -5.72
C GLY A 37 -8.26 3.58 -4.41
N LEU A 38 -9.46 3.00 -4.25
CA LEU A 38 -9.82 2.22 -3.07
C LEU A 38 -9.01 0.94 -2.96
N ALA A 39 -8.84 0.18 -4.06
CA ALA A 39 -8.06 -1.04 -4.07
C ALA A 39 -6.58 -0.79 -3.72
N ILE A 40 -6.00 0.28 -4.26
CA ILE A 40 -4.61 0.66 -4.00
C ILE A 40 -4.44 1.13 -2.54
N LEU A 41 -5.40 1.89 -2.00
CA LEU A 41 -5.41 2.27 -0.59
C LEU A 41 -5.49 1.04 0.33
N ALA A 42 -6.38 0.10 0.02
CA ALA A 42 -6.49 -1.14 0.77
C ALA A 42 -5.15 -1.89 0.80
N ALA A 43 -4.48 -2.01 -0.35
CA ALA A 43 -3.13 -2.60 -0.43
C ALA A 43 -2.11 -1.80 0.41
N GLY A 44 -2.13 -0.47 0.35
CA GLY A 44 -1.28 0.41 1.16
C GLY A 44 -1.48 0.22 2.66
N ILE A 45 -2.73 0.05 3.10
CA ILE A 45 -3.10 -0.26 4.49
C ILE A 45 -2.58 -1.65 4.88
N CYS A 46 -2.71 -2.66 4.03
CA CYS A 46 -2.14 -3.98 4.29
C CYS A 46 -0.62 -3.92 4.51
N VAL A 47 0.10 -3.13 3.69
CA VAL A 47 1.53 -2.90 3.88
C VAL A 47 1.81 -2.19 5.21
N PHE A 48 0.97 -1.22 5.60
CA PHE A 48 1.09 -0.55 6.89
C PHE A 48 0.88 -1.52 8.06
N ILE A 49 -0.17 -2.33 8.05
CA ILE A 49 -0.44 -3.35 9.08
C ILE A 49 0.73 -4.33 9.15
N TYR A 50 1.26 -4.76 8.01
CA TYR A 50 2.45 -5.61 7.97
C TYR A 50 3.66 -4.97 8.65
N GLN A 51 3.91 -3.67 8.39
CA GLN A 51 5.00 -2.92 9.03
C GLN A 51 4.83 -2.74 10.53
N THR A 52 3.60 -2.62 11.04
CA THR A 52 3.36 -2.50 12.48
C THR A 52 3.77 -3.74 13.28
N GLY A 53 4.05 -4.86 12.60
CA GLY A 53 4.38 -6.11 13.27
C GLY A 53 3.15 -6.78 13.89
N PHE A 54 1.93 -6.39 13.50
CA PHE A 54 0.69 -7.01 13.96
C PHE A 54 0.75 -8.54 13.85
N PHE A 55 1.18 -9.05 12.68
CA PHE A 55 1.34 -10.48 12.45
C PHE A 55 2.43 -11.14 13.31
N HIS A 56 3.42 -10.39 13.81
CA HIS A 56 4.47 -10.93 14.68
C HIS A 56 3.90 -11.50 15.97
N PHE A 57 2.84 -10.88 16.51
CA PHE A 57 2.14 -11.41 17.70
C PHE A 57 1.47 -12.75 17.41
N PHE A 58 0.79 -12.87 16.26
CA PHE A 58 0.18 -14.14 15.83
C PHE A 58 1.25 -15.21 15.61
N PHE A 59 2.31 -14.90 14.86
CA PHE A 59 3.38 -15.84 14.59
C PHE A 59 4.14 -16.27 15.85
N LYS A 60 4.32 -15.38 16.84
CA LYS A 60 4.86 -15.76 18.14
C LYS A 60 3.95 -16.76 18.88
N GLY A 61 2.64 -16.52 18.89
CA GLY A 61 1.68 -17.45 19.47
C GLY A 61 1.71 -18.82 18.79
N PHE A 62 1.73 -18.84 17.45
CA PHE A 62 1.88 -20.08 16.67
C PHE A 62 3.22 -20.77 16.94
N GLN A 63 4.33 -20.02 17.05
CA GLN A 63 5.64 -20.58 17.37
C GLN A 63 5.67 -21.22 18.76
N GLN A 64 5.04 -20.61 19.77
CA GLN A 64 4.95 -21.21 21.10
C GLN A 64 4.22 -22.55 21.06
N ILE A 65 3.06 -22.60 20.39
CA ILE A 65 2.27 -23.83 20.22
C ILE A 65 3.07 -24.88 19.45
N TYR A 66 3.75 -24.48 18.38
CA TYR A 66 4.58 -25.38 17.57
C TYR A 66 5.77 -25.94 18.36
N GLN A 67 6.42 -25.14 19.21
CA GLN A 67 7.53 -25.59 20.07
C GLN A 67 7.10 -26.61 21.11
N PHE A 68 5.83 -26.60 21.55
CA PHE A 68 5.28 -27.66 22.39
C PHE A 68 5.14 -29.00 21.66
N ILE A 69 4.93 -28.98 20.34
CA ILE A 69 4.74 -30.19 19.53
C ILE A 69 6.07 -30.68 18.93
N VAL A 70 6.94 -29.76 18.53
CA VAL A 70 8.23 -30.05 17.87
C VAL A 70 9.34 -29.20 18.52
N PRO A 71 10.30 -29.80 19.24
CA PRO A 71 11.41 -29.06 19.82
C PRO A 71 12.26 -28.42 18.72
N LYS A 72 12.50 -27.10 18.82
CA LYS A 72 13.27 -26.32 17.84
C LYS A 72 14.74 -26.81 17.78
N PRO A 73 15.27 -27.21 16.61
CA PRO A 73 16.68 -27.59 16.48
C PRO A 73 17.64 -26.40 16.61
N LYS A 74 18.79 -26.61 17.28
CA LYS A 74 19.83 -25.59 17.57
C LYS A 74 20.41 -24.89 16.33
N ILE A 75 20.28 -25.51 15.16
CA ILE A 75 20.79 -25.00 13.88
C ILE A 75 19.96 -23.79 13.41
N LEU A 76 18.64 -23.83 13.61
CA LEU A 76 17.73 -22.73 13.25
C LEU A 76 17.91 -21.49 14.14
N LEU A 77 18.27 -21.68 15.41
CA LEU A 77 18.58 -20.58 16.32
C LEU A 77 19.83 -19.82 15.88
N ARG A 78 20.85 -20.54 15.41
CA ARG A 78 22.11 -19.95 14.93
C ARG A 78 21.92 -19.22 13.59
N GLU A 79 21.00 -19.66 12.74
CA GLU A 79 20.60 -18.93 11.52
C GLU A 79 19.74 -17.70 11.83
N GLU A 80 18.80 -17.80 12.77
CA GLU A 80 18.01 -16.64 13.24
C GLU A 80 18.92 -15.53 13.81
N GLU A 81 19.97 -15.86 14.57
CA GLU A 81 20.98 -14.90 15.05
C GLU A 81 21.81 -14.29 13.91
N ARG A 82 22.12 -15.07 12.87
CA ARG A 82 22.85 -14.58 11.70
C ARG A 82 22.00 -13.60 10.89
N LEU A 83 20.72 -13.93 10.67
CA LEU A 83 19.73 -13.07 10.01
C LEU A 83 19.37 -11.83 10.84
N ALA A 84 19.40 -11.92 12.18
CA ALA A 84 19.17 -10.79 13.07
C ALA A 84 20.32 -9.77 13.03
N ASN A 85 21.55 -10.23 12.77
CA ASN A 85 22.74 -9.38 12.66
C ASN A 85 22.89 -8.68 11.30
N ASP A 86 22.08 -9.05 10.31
CA ASP A 86 22.03 -8.37 9.01
C ASP A 86 21.22 -7.07 9.08
N VAL A 87 21.75 -6.11 9.85
CA VAL A 87 21.20 -4.76 10.04
C VAL A 87 20.92 -4.08 8.70
N TRP A 88 21.81 -4.28 7.72
CA TRP A 88 21.69 -3.72 6.38
C TRP A 88 20.42 -4.20 5.64
N TRP A 89 20.11 -5.49 5.70
CA TRP A 89 18.93 -6.06 5.06
C TRP A 89 17.64 -5.56 5.70
N LYS A 90 17.61 -5.51 7.03
CA LYS A 90 16.45 -5.02 7.79
C LYS A 90 16.17 -3.55 7.49
N GLU A 91 17.21 -2.73 7.43
CA GLU A 91 17.09 -1.30 7.13
C GLU A 91 16.67 -1.04 5.68
N ARG A 92 17.24 -1.79 4.72
CA ARG A 92 16.85 -1.71 3.31
C ARG A 92 15.40 -2.12 3.10
N ARG A 93 14.96 -3.22 3.72
CA ARG A 93 13.56 -3.69 3.66
C ARG A 93 12.61 -2.66 4.27
N SER A 94 12.96 -2.10 5.42
CA SER A 94 12.15 -1.05 6.08
C SER A 94 12.02 0.19 5.19
N ARG A 95 13.13 0.66 4.59
CA ARG A 95 13.12 1.78 3.63
C ARG A 95 12.24 1.48 2.41
N MET A 96 12.39 0.30 1.80
CA MET A 96 11.59 -0.11 0.65
C MET A 96 10.09 -0.16 0.97
N LEU A 97 9.70 -0.80 2.07
CA LEU A 97 8.30 -0.88 2.47
C LEU A 97 7.74 0.51 2.81
N ASN A 98 8.54 1.40 3.43
CA ASN A 98 8.09 2.75 3.77
C ASN A 98 7.88 3.61 2.51
N ASN A 99 8.73 3.44 1.50
CA ASN A 99 8.56 4.10 0.21
C ASN A 99 7.35 3.52 -0.54
N ALA A 100 7.21 2.19 -0.59
CA ALA A 100 6.07 1.53 -1.21
C ALA A 100 4.74 1.99 -0.59
N LYS A 101 4.66 2.04 0.75
CA LYS A 101 3.50 2.58 1.47
C LYS A 101 3.18 4.02 1.05
N LYS A 102 4.18 4.92 1.05
CA LYS A 102 3.97 6.33 0.66
C LYS A 102 3.46 6.45 -0.78
N ILE A 103 3.99 5.64 -1.70
CA ILE A 103 3.57 5.60 -3.10
C ILE A 103 2.13 5.09 -3.22
N LEU A 104 1.82 3.94 -2.61
CA LEU A 104 0.47 3.36 -2.61
C LEU A 104 -0.56 4.33 -2.05
N LEU A 105 -0.27 4.92 -0.89
CA LEU A 105 -1.16 5.92 -0.28
C LEU A 105 -1.33 7.14 -1.18
N GLY A 106 -0.25 7.68 -1.77
CA GLY A 106 -0.32 8.85 -2.65
C GLY A 106 -1.11 8.60 -3.93
N ILE A 107 -0.92 7.44 -4.57
CA ILE A 107 -1.67 7.02 -5.76
C ILE A 107 -3.15 6.87 -5.42
N GLY A 108 -3.45 6.16 -4.34
CA GLY A 108 -4.81 5.83 -3.98
C GLY A 108 -5.60 7.06 -3.52
N THR A 109 -5.01 7.94 -2.71
CA THR A 109 -5.65 9.21 -2.33
C THR A 109 -5.83 10.13 -3.54
N GLY A 110 -4.83 10.25 -4.41
CA GLY A 110 -4.94 11.03 -5.65
C GLY A 110 -6.10 10.57 -6.53
N SER A 111 -6.22 9.26 -6.73
CA SER A 111 -7.29 8.65 -7.55
C SER A 111 -8.68 8.90 -6.97
N ILE A 112 -8.85 8.78 -5.65
CA ILE A 112 -10.12 9.06 -4.98
C ILE A 112 -10.47 10.56 -5.05
N LEU A 113 -9.50 11.45 -4.83
CA LEU A 113 -9.73 12.90 -4.89
C LEU A 113 -10.19 13.35 -6.28
N ILE A 114 -9.58 12.82 -7.34
CA ILE A 114 -9.98 13.10 -8.72
C ILE A 114 -11.38 12.57 -8.98
N SER A 115 -11.66 11.33 -8.57
CA SER A 115 -12.99 10.74 -8.68
C SER A 115 -14.05 11.60 -7.99
N LEU A 116 -13.81 12.02 -6.75
CA LEU A 116 -14.74 12.86 -5.98
C LEU A 116 -14.92 14.23 -6.63
N THR A 117 -13.84 14.85 -7.10
CA THR A 117 -13.89 16.14 -7.80
C THR A 117 -14.77 16.04 -9.04
N TYR A 118 -14.52 15.04 -9.89
CA TYR A 118 -15.32 14.82 -11.10
C TYR A 118 -16.78 14.45 -10.79
N LEU A 119 -17.03 13.68 -9.72
CA LEU A 119 -18.38 13.34 -9.26
C LEU A 119 -19.15 14.60 -8.84
N PHE A 120 -18.51 15.49 -8.09
CA PHE A 120 -19.11 16.75 -7.64
C PHE A 120 -19.47 17.65 -8.84
N PHE A 121 -18.57 17.78 -9.82
CA PHE A 121 -18.85 18.52 -11.05
C PHE A 121 -19.93 17.87 -11.92
N TYR A 122 -19.96 16.52 -11.98
CA TYR A 122 -20.93 15.79 -12.79
C TYR A 122 -22.36 16.00 -12.27
N TYR A 123 -22.57 15.90 -10.95
CA TYR A 123 -23.89 16.13 -10.36
C TYR A 123 -24.23 17.61 -10.18
N GLY A 124 -23.25 18.46 -9.87
CA GLY A 124 -23.45 19.91 -9.72
C GLY A 124 -23.79 20.64 -11.03
N LYS A 125 -23.50 20.05 -12.19
CA LYS A 125 -23.88 20.58 -13.52
C LYS A 125 -25.28 20.14 -13.98
N ASN A 126 -25.87 19.14 -13.31
CA ASN A 126 -27.19 18.58 -13.63
C ASN A 126 -28.31 19.12 -12.72
N PHE A 127 -28.04 20.20 -11.98
CA PHE A 127 -28.99 20.99 -11.18
C PHE A 127 -29.16 22.36 -11.84
#